data_AF-T1B7S1-F1
#
_entry.id   AF-T1B7S1-F1
#
_cell.length_a   1.000
_cell.length_b   1.000
_cell.length_c   1.000
_cell.angle_alpha   90.00
_cell.angle_beta   90.00
_cell.angle_gamma   90.00
#
_symmetry.space_group_name_H-M   'P 1'
#
loop_
_entity.id
_entity.type
_entity.pdbx_description
1 polymer ?
#
loop_
_entity_poly.entity_id
_entity_poly.type
_entity_poly.pdbx_seq_one_letter_code
_entity_poly.pdbx_strand_id
1 'polypeptide(L)' 'MSMNLSLDGIGAELERRGDYTTIRQVLPGGPASRSPLQVGDRIVGVGQGSACPMVDVVGWRLDDVVALIRGKKDTTVR' A
#
# COMPACT_ATOMS: atom_id res chain seq x y z
N MET A 1 3.78 -18.05 21.25
CA MET A 1 2.76 -17.95 20.19
C MET A 1 2.67 -16.50 19.77
N SER A 2 3.09 -16.20 18.54
CA SER A 2 3.11 -14.87 17.96
C SER A 2 1.67 -14.39 17.76
N MET A 3 1.23 -13.50 18.65
CA MET A 3 -0.01 -12.74 18.46
C MET A 3 0.24 -11.76 17.31
N ASN A 4 -0.10 -12.20 16.10
CA ASN A 4 -0.17 -11.34 14.93
C ASN A 4 -1.34 -10.38 15.17
N LEU A 5 -1.08 -9.21 15.76
CA LEU A 5 -1.97 -8.08 15.57
C LEU A 5 -1.97 -7.81 14.07
N SER A 6 -2.93 -8.42 13.39
CA SER A 6 -3.21 -8.21 11.98
C SER A 6 -3.58 -6.74 11.83
N LEU A 7 -2.57 -5.91 11.58
CA LEU A 7 -2.77 -4.53 11.18
C LEU A 7 -3.34 -4.60 9.76
N ASP A 8 -4.67 -4.55 9.66
CA ASP A 8 -5.41 -4.56 8.40
C ASP A 8 -4.92 -3.41 7.48
N GLY A 9 -4.11 -3.75 6.48
CA GLY A 9 -3.57 -2.84 5.46
C GLY A 9 -2.07 -3.03 5.20
N ILE A 10 -1.48 -2.21 4.31
CA ILE A 10 -0.03 -2.30 4.04
C ILE A 10 0.84 -1.73 5.17
N GLY A 11 0.26 -0.94 6.09
CA GLY A 11 1.04 -0.28 7.14
C GLY A 11 1.96 0.81 6.57
N ALA A 12 1.43 1.69 5.73
CA ALA A 12 2.12 2.88 5.25
C ALA A 12 1.15 4.06 5.19
N GLU A 13 1.67 5.24 5.51
CA GLU A 13 1.02 6.52 5.30
C GLU A 13 1.35 7.00 3.89
N LEU A 14 0.31 7.28 3.12
CA LEU A 14 0.40 7.73 1.74
C LEU A 14 -0.06 9.18 1.66
N GLU A 15 0.65 9.96 0.86
CA GLU A 15 0.35 11.35 0.59
C GLU A 15 0.25 11.55 -0.91
N ARG A 16 -0.76 12.31 -1.35
CA ARG A 16 -0.89 12.69 -2.75
C ARG A 16 -0.01 13.90 -3.03
N ARG A 17 0.96 13.75 -3.94
CA ARG A 17 1.75 14.87 -4.49
C ARG A 17 1.41 15.05 -5.97
N GLY A 18 0.55 16.04 -6.24
CA GLY A 18 0.04 16.31 -7.58
C GLY A 18 -0.76 15.11 -8.10
N ASP A 19 -0.33 14.54 -9.21
CA ASP A 19 -1.00 13.40 -9.87
C ASP A 19 -0.53 12.03 -9.35
N TYR A 20 0.49 12.00 -8.49
CA TYR A 20 1.07 10.76 -7.98
C TYR A 20 0.78 10.57 -6.49
N THR A 21 0.59 9.32 -6.10
CA THR A 21 0.57 8.93 -4.69
C THR A 21 2.00 8.61 -4.26
N THR A 22 2.44 9.19 -3.15
CA THR A 22 3.79 9.02 -2.59
C THR A 22 3.73 8.46 -1.19
N ILE A 23 4.75 7.71 -0.79
CA ILE A 23 4.85 7.18 0.57
C ILE A 23 5.40 8.26 1.48
N ARG A 24 4.57 8.73 2.41
CA ARG A 24 4.95 9.74 3.41
C ARG A 24 5.66 9.11 4.59
N GLN A 25 5.19 7.96 5.04
CA GLN A 25 5.82 7.23 6.14
C GLN A 25 5.50 5.73 6.02
N VAL A 26 6.45 4.87 6.36
CA VAL A 26 6.18 3.44 6.52
C VAL A 26 6.00 3.15 8.00
N LEU A 27 4.93 2.47 8.38
CA LEU A 27 4.70 2.10 9.78
C LEU A 27 5.63 0.94 10.15
N PRO A 28 6.45 1.10 11.20
CA PRO A 28 7.32 0.02 11.67
C PRO A 28 6.48 -1.14 12.20
N GLY A 29 6.72 -2.35 11.69
CA GLY A 29 5.94 -3.55 11.99
C GLY A 29 4.83 -3.86 10.97
N GLY A 30 4.54 -2.95 10.04
CA GLY A 30 3.62 -3.19 8.93
C GLY A 30 4.24 -4.01 7.78
N PRO A 31 3.42 -4.67 6.95
CA PRO A 31 3.92 -5.44 5.80
C PRO A 31 4.65 -4.59 4.74
N ALA A 32 4.38 -3.29 4.63
CA ALA A 32 5.13 -2.36 3.78
C ALA A 32 6.59 -2.22 4.21
N SER A 33 6.90 -2.37 5.51
CA SER A 33 8.29 -2.35 6.01
C SER A 33 9.09 -3.59 5.60
N ARG A 34 8.43 -4.68 5.20
CA ARG A 34 9.08 -5.89 4.66
C ARG A 34 9.18 -5.89 3.14
N SER A 35 8.56 -4.91 2.49
CA SER A 35 8.63 -4.69 1.05
C SER A 35 9.75 -3.69 0.74
N PRO A 36 10.22 -3.59 -0.52
CA PRO A 36 11.26 -2.62 -0.90
C PRO A 36 10.78 -1.16 -0.92
N LEU A 37 9.65 -0.86 -0.26
CA LEU A 37 9.02 0.45 -0.25
C LEU A 37 9.74 1.38 0.71
N GLN A 38 10.19 2.54 0.20
CA GLN A 38 10.85 3.55 1.00
C GLN A 38 10.01 4.83 1.09
N VAL A 39 10.28 5.64 2.12
CA VAL A 39 9.69 6.97 2.22
C VAL A 39 10.16 7.82 1.04
N GLY A 40 9.22 8.51 0.38
CA GLY A 40 9.46 9.29 -0.84
C GLY A 40 9.24 8.51 -2.14
N ASP A 41 8.94 7.21 -2.06
CA ASP A 41 8.65 6.40 -3.24
C ASP A 41 7.28 6.74 -3.84
N ARG A 42 7.16 6.54 -5.16
CA ARG A 42 5.97 6.92 -5.96
C ARG A 42 5.17 5.67 -6.31
N ILE A 43 3.93 5.62 -5.87
CA ILE A 43 2.97 4.58 -6.22
C ILE A 43 2.31 4.95 -7.55
N VAL A 44 2.69 4.21 -8.59
CA VAL A 44 2.10 4.31 -9.94
C VAL A 44 1.09 3.20 -10.20
N GLY A 45 1.20 2.08 -9.49
CA GLY A 45 0.23 0.99 -9.59
C GLY A 45 0.16 0.14 -8.33
N VAL A 46 -0.95 -0.58 -8.17
CA VAL A 46 -1.24 -1.43 -7.02
C VAL A 46 -1.64 -2.82 -7.51
N GLY A 47 -0.94 -3.86 -7.04
CA GLY A 47 -1.30 -5.26 -7.31
C GLY A 47 -1.82 -5.95 -6.06
N GLN A 48 -3.07 -6.43 -6.08
CA GLN A 48 -3.62 -7.25 -4.99
C GLN A 48 -3.34 -8.74 -5.22
N GLY A 49 -2.35 -9.29 -4.52
CA GLY A 49 -2.03 -10.72 -4.55
C GLY A 49 -1.22 -11.17 -5.75
N SER A 50 -0.99 -12.47 -5.81
CA SER A 50 -0.14 -13.10 -6.84
C SER A 50 -0.81 -13.22 -8.21
N ALA A 51 -2.13 -13.09 -8.27
CA ALA A 51 -2.94 -13.37 -9.47
C ALA A 51 -3.67 -12.14 -10.05
N CYS A 52 -3.73 -11.01 -9.35
CA CYS A 52 -4.36 -9.81 -9.92
C CYS A 52 -3.38 -9.01 -10.79
N PRO A 53 -3.88 -8.44 -11.90
CA PRO A 53 -3.11 -7.49 -12.69
C PRO A 53 -2.80 -6.24 -11.86
N MET A 54 -1.65 -5.62 -12.13
CA MET A 54 -1.28 -4.34 -11.55
C MET A 54 -2.25 -3.27 -12.07
N VAL A 55 -2.97 -2.62 -11.16
CA VAL A 55 -3.91 -1.56 -11.50
C VAL A 55 -3.14 -0.25 -11.46
N ASP A 56 -3.11 0.47 -12.58
CA ASP A 56 -2.52 1.81 -12.61
C ASP A 56 -3.42 2.79 -11.84
N VAL A 57 -2.82 3.49 -10.88
CA VAL A 57 -3.50 4.41 -9.97
C VAL A 57 -3.03 5.86 -10.17
N VAL A 58 -2.32 6.15 -11.26
CA VAL A 58 -1.87 7.51 -11.57
C VAL A 58 -3.09 8.40 -11.84
N GLY A 59 -3.16 9.55 -11.17
CA GLY A 59 -4.31 10.45 -11.27
C GLY A 59 -5.55 10.03 -10.45
N TRP A 60 -5.53 8.86 -9.80
CA TRP A 60 -6.63 8.42 -8.95
C TRP A 60 -6.71 9.25 -7.67
N ARG A 61 -7.87 9.24 -7.03
CA ARG A 61 -8.01 9.85 -5.70
C ARG A 61 -7.29 8.99 -4.68
N LEU A 62 -6.64 9.66 -3.72
CA LEU A 62 -5.92 9.01 -2.63
C LEU A 62 -6.79 7.97 -1.93
N ASP A 63 -8.08 8.28 -1.70
CA ASP A 63 -9.04 7.37 -1.07
C ASP A 63 -9.23 6.06 -1.84
N ASP A 64 -9.34 6.10 -3.16
CA ASP A 64 -9.48 4.90 -4.01
C ASP A 64 -8.19 4.07 -4.01
N VAL A 65 -7.04 4.75 -4.07
CA VAL A 65 -5.72 4.09 -3.98
C VAL A 65 -5.55 3.42 -2.63
N VAL A 66 -5.89 4.11 -1.54
CA VAL A 66 -5.87 3.58 -0.18
C VAL A 66 -6.86 2.42 -0.04
N ALA A 67 -8.04 2.47 -0.66
CA ALA A 67 -8.99 1.35 -0.66
C ALA A 67 -8.45 0.12 -1.40
N LEU A 68 -7.80 0.32 -2.55
CA LEU A 68 -7.12 -0.74 -3.31
C LEU A 68 -5.96 -1.35 -2.52
N ILE A 69 -5.19 -0.52 -1.83
CA ILE A 69 -4.04 -0.93 -1.01
C ILE A 69 -4.49 -1.59 0.29
N ARG A 70 -5.59 -1.14 0.89
CA ARG A 70 -6.16 -1.75 2.09
C ARG A 70 -6.73 -3.13 1.77
N GLY A 71 -7.33 -3.30 0.58
CA GLY A 71 -7.76 -4.60 0.06
C GLY A 71 -8.77 -5.34 0.95
N LYS A 72 -9.13 -6.57 0.56
CA LYS A 72 -9.86 -7.48 1.45
C LYS A 72 -8.90 -8.06 2.49
N LYS A 73 -9.43 -8.34 3.69
CA LYS A 73 -8.75 -9.07 4.78
C LYS A 73 -7.88 -10.20 4.22
N ASP A 74 -6.64 -10.29 4.69
CA ASP A 74 -5.68 -11.37 4.38
C ASP A 74 -5.07 -11.37 2.97
N THR A 75 -5.07 -10.23 2.26
CA THR A 75 -4.46 -10.16 0.92
C THR A 75 -3.05 -9.59 0.94
N THR A 76 -2.11 -10.28 0.27
CA THR A 76 -0.74 -9.79 0.05
C THR A 76 -0.74 -8.73 -1.04
N VAL A 77 -0.32 -7.50 -0.75
CA VAL A 77 -0.17 -6.42 -1.76
C VAL A 77 1.31 -6.32 -2.16
N ARG A 78 1.58 -6.11 -3.45
CA ARG A 78 2.92 -5.95 -4.01
C ARG A 78 2.98 -4.81 -5.02
#